data_AF-A0A4U0PXM0-F1
#
_entry.id   AF-A0A4U0PXM0-F1
#
_cell.length_a   1.000
_cell.length_b   1.000
_cell.length_c   1.000
_cell.angle_alpha   90.00
_cell.angle_beta   90.00
_cell.angle_gamma   90.00
#
_symmetry.space_group_name_H-M   'P 1'
#
loop_
_entity.id
_entity.type
_entity.pdbx_description
1 polymer ?
#
loop_
_entity_poly.entity_id
_entity_poly.type
_entity_poly.pdbx_seq_one_letter_code
_entity_poly.pdbx_strand_id
1 'polypeptide(L)'
;MRWRASSSSCSAARMSCWRWACITSGGAPRCKRWRWRGNWSITWPRLARMAAMRGSIAPTSVVPHEFMTMQLTVNQRLVAIMAGALIALLGAGLIAFFGSQKLSEDLRQTDQAVIHSLATLSSIERNFLLIRVNALYHLSYDEADLKKPHEQVILRNISEIERQFREYESGLAANPRDNDLLRQDRRLFAIYRTALDKVLAASNARDREAAIVVVESEWKPAGERLTQALSEHARYKERLVEQVVQQSLQSGQRYTLVAVVATVAGAVLIIAAGLLFKRSLG
;
A
#
# COMPACT_ATOMS: atom_id res chain seq x y z
N MET A 1 1.67 4.83 20.91
CA MET A 1 2.20 3.50 21.32
C MET A 1 3.70 3.48 21.05
N ARG A 2 4.54 3.27 22.07
CA ARG A 2 6.00 3.34 21.96
C ARG A 2 6.59 1.99 22.41
N TRP A 3 7.21 1.26 21.50
CA TRP A 3 7.88 -0.01 21.82
C TRP A 3 9.29 0.27 22.37
N ARG A 4 9.64 -0.33 23.51
CA ARG A 4 11.01 -0.30 24.07
C ARG A 4 11.60 -1.71 23.93
N ALA A 5 12.83 -1.80 23.43
CA ALA A 5 13.50 -3.07 23.13
C ALA A 5 13.76 -3.92 24.38
N SER A 6 13.56 -5.25 24.28
CA SER A 6 13.78 -6.23 25.34
C SER A 6 15.21 -6.77 25.33
N SER A 7 15.88 -6.80 26.48
CA SER A 7 17.14 -7.51 26.68
C SER A 7 16.94 -9.02 26.79
N SER A 8 17.89 -9.79 26.24
CA SER A 8 17.97 -11.24 26.40
C SER A 8 19.13 -11.59 27.32
N SER A 9 18.88 -12.28 28.43
CA SER A 9 19.94 -12.92 29.23
C SER A 9 19.91 -14.43 28.99
N CYS A 10 20.99 -15.01 28.47
CA CYS A 10 21.17 -16.47 28.48
C CYS A 10 22.25 -16.81 29.53
N SER A 11 21.87 -17.68 30.48
CA SER A 11 22.79 -18.28 31.44
C SER A 11 23.34 -19.58 30.85
N ALA A 12 24.67 -19.69 30.78
CA ALA A 12 25.35 -20.85 30.18
C ALA A 12 25.25 -22.15 31.02
N ALA A 13 24.72 -22.08 32.25
CA ALA A 13 24.69 -23.23 33.17
C ALA A 13 23.48 -24.17 32.98
N ARG A 14 22.45 -23.75 32.26
CA ARG A 14 21.33 -24.62 31.84
C ARG A 14 20.91 -24.15 30.45
N MET A 15 21.16 -24.95 29.41
CA MET A 15 20.78 -24.65 28.02
C MET A 15 19.26 -24.44 27.90
N SER A 16 18.78 -23.26 28.27
CA SER A 16 17.39 -22.84 28.21
C SER A 16 17.37 -21.31 28.11
N CYS A 17 17.31 -20.78 26.88
CA CYS A 17 17.08 -19.35 26.71
C CYS A 17 15.58 -19.05 26.90
N TRP A 18 15.27 -18.09 27.76
CA TRP A 18 13.91 -17.63 28.02
C TRP A 18 13.74 -16.24 27.41
N ARG A 19 12.60 -16.00 26.75
CA ARG A 19 12.23 -14.68 26.24
C ARG A 19 11.01 -14.17 26.99
N TRP A 20 11.11 -12.96 27.52
CA TRP A 20 10.04 -12.30 28.27
C TRP A 20 9.37 -11.25 27.37
N ALA A 21 8.04 -11.23 27.37
CA ALA A 21 7.25 -10.14 26.81
C ALA A 21 6.19 -9.77 27.84
N CYS A 22 6.21 -8.53 28.32
CA CYS A 22 5.21 -8.00 29.24
C CYS A 22 4.54 -6.79 28.56
N ILE A 23 3.22 -6.75 28.63
CA ILE A 23 2.39 -5.65 28.11
C ILE A 23 1.94 -4.85 29.33
N THR A 24 2.22 -3.54 29.33
CA THR A 24 1.76 -2.62 30.38
C THR A 24 0.58 -1.80 29.85
N SER A 25 -0.62 -2.13 30.29
CA SER A 25 -1.80 -1.27 30.17
C SER A 25 -2.45 -1.12 31.55
N GLY A 26 -2.23 0.04 32.19
CA GLY A 26 -3.09 0.61 33.24
C GLY A 26 -3.54 -0.26 34.42
N GLY A 27 -2.80 -1.32 34.78
CA GLY A 27 -3.14 -2.25 35.86
C GLY A 27 -2.09 -3.37 35.99
N ALA A 28 -2.19 -4.18 37.06
CA ALA A 28 -1.16 -5.14 37.49
C ALA A 28 -0.58 -6.00 36.34
N PRO A 29 0.76 -6.14 36.25
CA PRO A 29 1.41 -6.75 35.09
C PRO A 29 1.13 -8.25 34.99
N ARG A 30 0.57 -8.69 33.86
CA ARG A 30 0.48 -10.11 33.48
C ARG A 30 1.58 -10.44 32.47
N CYS A 31 2.57 -11.24 32.89
CA CYS A 31 3.60 -11.76 32.00
C CYS A 31 3.30 -13.23 31.64
N LYS A 32 3.29 -13.57 30.35
CA LYS A 32 3.16 -14.96 29.87
C LYS A 32 4.53 -15.51 29.48
N ARG A 33 4.85 -16.70 29.98
CA ARG A 33 6.12 -17.40 29.79
C ARG A 33 5.98 -18.43 28.66
N TRP A 34 6.80 -18.33 27.63
CA TRP A 34 6.83 -19.31 26.53
C TRP A 34 8.13 -20.12 26.57
N ARG A 35 8.02 -21.44 26.43
CA ARG A 35 9.16 -22.38 26.40
C ARG A 35 9.44 -22.76 24.95
N TRP A 36 10.54 -22.25 24.39
CA TRP A 36 11.02 -22.66 23.08
C TRP A 36 11.71 -24.03 23.20
N ARG A 37 11.28 -25.02 22.42
CA ARG A 37 11.85 -26.39 22.44
C ARG A 37 12.28 -26.73 21.01
N GLY A 38 13.48 -26.28 20.62
CA GLY A 38 14.11 -26.61 19.35
C GLY A 38 15.23 -27.64 19.56
N ASN A 39 15.12 -28.79 18.90
CA ASN A 39 15.98 -29.96 19.04
C ASN A 39 17.27 -29.78 18.21
N TRP A 40 18.43 -29.69 18.88
CA TRP A 40 19.75 -29.82 18.26
C TRP A 40 20.47 -30.97 18.94
N SER A 41 20.52 -32.13 18.28
CA SER A 41 21.25 -33.30 18.74
C SER A 41 21.97 -33.96 17.57
N ILE A 42 23.22 -33.57 17.29
CA ILE A 42 24.25 -34.51 16.82
C ILE A 42 25.55 -34.18 17.56
N THR A 43 25.66 -34.87 18.69
CA THR A 43 26.84 -35.39 19.38
C THR A 43 27.83 -36.07 18.41
N TRP A 44 29.15 -36.22 18.58
CA TRP A 44 30.09 -36.12 19.70
C TRP A 44 31.53 -36.20 19.11
N PRO A 45 32.58 -35.95 19.92
CA PRO A 45 33.99 -35.83 19.56
C PRO A 45 34.66 -37.18 19.27
N ARG A 46 35.54 -37.21 18.27
CA ARG A 46 36.45 -38.36 18.04
C ARG A 46 37.67 -38.03 17.18
N LEU A 47 38.21 -36.80 17.30
CA LEU A 47 39.45 -36.38 16.60
C LEU A 47 40.73 -36.59 17.42
N ALA A 48 40.70 -37.36 18.51
CA ALA A 48 41.85 -37.56 19.39
C ALA A 48 42.46 -38.98 19.37
N ARG A 49 42.07 -39.87 18.45
CA ARG A 49 42.74 -41.17 18.27
C ARG A 49 42.74 -41.57 16.80
N MET A 50 43.82 -41.22 16.09
CA MET A 50 44.37 -41.97 14.96
C MET A 50 45.69 -41.35 14.47
N ALA A 51 46.47 -40.78 15.40
CA ALA A 51 47.89 -40.48 15.17
C ALA A 51 48.70 -41.67 15.71
N ALA A 52 48.71 -42.77 14.97
CA ALA A 52 49.69 -43.86 15.02
C ALA A 52 49.09 -45.09 14.35
N MET A 53 49.54 -45.42 13.14
CA MET A 53 50.09 -46.73 12.79
C MET A 53 50.12 -46.93 11.27
N ARG A 54 51.32 -47.27 10.79
CA ARG A 54 51.64 -48.03 9.55
C ARG A 54 51.31 -47.31 8.24
N GLY A 55 52.15 -47.33 7.23
CA GLY A 55 53.32 -48.15 6.94
C GLY A 55 53.55 -48.06 5.43
N SER A 56 54.82 -48.03 5.03
CA SER A 56 55.34 -47.99 3.67
C SER A 56 54.56 -48.87 2.67
N ILE A 57 54.09 -48.27 1.56
CA ILE A 57 53.81 -48.95 0.28
C ILE A 57 54.21 -48.00 -0.87
N ALA A 58 54.92 -48.57 -1.85
CA ALA A 58 55.63 -47.96 -2.98
C ALA A 58 54.69 -47.40 -4.09
N PRO A 59 55.22 -46.73 -5.14
CA PRO A 59 54.43 -45.93 -6.08
C PRO A 59 53.79 -46.80 -7.17
N THR A 60 52.48 -46.67 -7.38
CA THR A 60 51.77 -47.30 -8.50
C THR A 60 51.22 -46.24 -9.44
N SER A 61 51.85 -46.18 -10.62
CA SER A 61 51.30 -45.87 -11.95
C SER A 61 50.05 -44.98 -12.03
N VAL A 62 50.28 -43.79 -12.58
CA VAL A 62 49.30 -42.90 -13.22
C VAL A 62 48.38 -43.68 -14.16
N VAL A 63 47.08 -43.57 -13.93
CA VAL A 63 46.04 -43.91 -14.93
C VAL A 63 45.43 -42.58 -15.37
N PRO A 64 45.56 -42.17 -16.65
CA PRO A 64 44.89 -40.97 -17.12
C PRO A 64 43.41 -41.26 -17.29
N HIS A 65 42.57 -40.62 -16.47
CA HIS A 65 41.17 -40.44 -16.81
C HIS A 65 41.11 -39.49 -18.00
N GLU A 66 40.85 -40.06 -19.18
CA GLU A 66 40.42 -39.30 -20.35
C GLU A 66 39.12 -38.57 -20.03
N PHE A 67 39.25 -37.35 -19.50
CA PHE A 67 38.24 -36.34 -19.71
C PHE A 67 38.20 -36.09 -21.22
N MET A 68 37.17 -36.61 -21.88
CA MET A 68 36.70 -36.10 -23.17
C MET A 68 36.37 -34.61 -23.01
N THR A 69 37.41 -33.79 -23.05
CA THR A 69 37.30 -32.36 -23.24
C THR A 69 36.95 -32.19 -24.71
N MET A 70 35.67 -31.93 -25.00
CA MET A 70 35.30 -31.37 -26.30
C MET A 70 36.15 -30.11 -26.49
N GLN A 71 37.18 -30.20 -27.32
CA GLN A 71 38.02 -29.07 -27.67
C GLN A 71 37.21 -28.11 -28.53
N LEU A 72 36.50 -27.20 -27.88
CA LEU A 72 35.88 -26.07 -28.55
C LEU A 72 37.00 -25.28 -29.23
N THR A 73 36.89 -25.16 -30.55
CA THR A 73 37.81 -24.38 -31.38
C THR A 73 37.81 -22.92 -30.94
N VAL A 74 38.92 -22.19 -31.12
CA VAL A 74 39.08 -20.78 -30.70
C VAL A 74 37.91 -19.90 -31.17
N ASN A 75 37.37 -20.18 -32.37
CA ASN A 75 36.21 -19.49 -32.91
C ASN A 75 34.91 -19.79 -32.14
N GLN A 76 34.66 -21.05 -31.77
CA GLN A 76 33.50 -21.43 -30.94
C GLN A 76 33.57 -20.81 -29.53
N ARG A 77 34.78 -20.58 -29.00
CA ARG A 77 34.99 -19.89 -27.71
C ARG A 77 34.60 -18.41 -27.78
N LEU A 78 34.99 -17.72 -28.85
CA LEU A 78 34.62 -16.32 -29.11
C LEU A 78 33.11 -16.16 -29.31
N VAL A 79 32.49 -17.09 -30.04
CA VAL A 79 31.03 -17.10 -30.27
C VAL A 79 30.26 -17.37 -28.98
N ALA A 80 30.73 -18.27 -28.10
CA ALA A 80 30.07 -18.56 -26.83
C ALA A 80 30.03 -17.37 -25.86
N ILE A 81 31.11 -16.58 -25.78
CA ILE A 81 31.15 -15.36 -24.93
C ILE A 81 30.21 -14.29 -25.47
N MET A 82 30.19 -14.08 -26.80
CA MET A 82 29.25 -13.15 -27.43
C MET A 82 27.80 -13.58 -27.22
N ALA A 83 27.49 -14.87 -27.37
CA ALA A 83 26.14 -15.40 -27.13
C ALA A 83 25.71 -15.24 -25.66
N GLY A 84 26.61 -15.51 -24.71
CA GLY A 84 26.34 -15.31 -23.28
C GLY A 84 26.08 -13.85 -22.91
N ALA A 85 26.86 -12.91 -23.46
CA ALA A 85 26.66 -11.48 -23.26
C ALA A 85 25.30 -11.01 -23.84
N LEU A 86 24.94 -11.50 -25.02
CA LEU A 86 23.64 -11.21 -25.65
C LEU A 86 22.46 -11.73 -24.82
N ILE A 87 22.54 -12.95 -24.30
CA ILE A 87 21.48 -13.53 -23.44
C ILE A 87 21.34 -12.75 -22.13
N ALA A 88 22.46 -12.33 -21.52
CA ALA A 88 22.43 -11.53 -20.30
C ALA A 88 21.80 -10.14 -20.54
N LEU A 89 22.15 -9.47 -21.64
CA LEU A 89 21.55 -8.20 -22.05
C LEU A 89 20.05 -8.32 -22.34
N LEU A 90 19.64 -9.36 -23.07
CA LEU A 90 18.23 -9.62 -23.37
C LEU A 90 17.45 -9.93 -22.09
N GLY A 91 17.99 -10.75 -21.19
CA GLY A 91 17.35 -11.08 -19.91
C GLY A 91 17.15 -9.84 -19.03
N ALA A 92 18.18 -9.02 -18.88
CA ALA A 92 18.10 -7.77 -18.12
C ALA A 92 17.09 -6.79 -18.74
N GLY A 93 17.10 -6.63 -20.07
CA GLY A 93 16.15 -5.78 -20.79
C GLY A 93 14.70 -6.25 -20.65
N LEU A 94 14.46 -7.56 -20.70
CA LEU A 94 13.12 -8.13 -20.57
C LEU A 94 12.56 -7.95 -19.14
N ILE A 95 13.39 -8.18 -18.12
CA ILE A 95 13.00 -7.97 -16.72
C ILE A 95 12.70 -6.49 -16.45
N ALA A 96 13.53 -5.58 -16.98
CA ALA A 96 13.30 -4.15 -16.88
C ALA A 96 12.01 -3.71 -17.60
N PHE A 97 11.74 -4.26 -18.78
CA PHE A 97 10.54 -3.95 -19.56
C PHE A 97 9.26 -4.41 -18.85
N PHE A 98 9.22 -5.66 -18.39
CA PHE A 98 8.06 -6.18 -17.65
C PHE A 98 7.87 -5.51 -16.28
N GLY A 99 8.96 -5.14 -15.60
CA GLY A 99 8.92 -4.39 -14.35
C GLY A 99 8.33 -2.99 -14.52
N SER A 100 8.74 -2.28 -15.58
CA SER A 100 8.20 -0.95 -15.91
C SER A 100 6.73 -1.01 -16.32
N GLN A 101 6.31 -2.00 -17.11
CA GLN A 101 4.90 -2.09 -17.54
C GLN A 101 3.94 -2.33 -16.36
N LYS A 102 4.27 -3.24 -15.44
CA LYS A 102 3.43 -3.46 -14.25
C LYS A 102 3.38 -2.24 -13.34
N LEU A 103 4.52 -1.57 -13.14
CA LEU A 103 4.57 -0.37 -12.31
C LEU A 103 3.77 0.78 -12.94
N SER A 104 3.84 0.95 -14.26
CA SER A 104 3.10 2.01 -14.96
C SER A 104 1.59 1.75 -15.02
N GLU A 105 1.15 0.51 -15.18
CA GLU A 105 -0.28 0.16 -15.21
C GLU A 105 -0.93 0.30 -13.82
N ASP A 106 -0.28 -0.23 -12.78
CA ASP A 106 -0.77 -0.15 -11.39
C ASP A 106 -0.82 1.31 -10.89
N LEU A 107 0.14 2.15 -11.29
CA LEU A 107 0.13 3.58 -10.97
C LEU A 107 -0.95 4.34 -11.75
N ARG A 108 -1.13 4.06 -13.06
CA ARG A 108 -2.12 4.77 -13.87
C ARG A 108 -3.56 4.51 -13.44
N GLN A 109 -3.93 3.26 -13.19
CA GLN A 109 -5.31 2.92 -12.83
C GLN A 109 -5.65 3.41 -11.40
N THR A 110 -4.69 3.31 -10.48
CA THR A 110 -4.90 3.73 -9.09
C THR A 110 -4.89 5.25 -8.95
N ASP A 111 -3.95 5.96 -9.60
CA ASP A 111 -3.88 7.42 -9.51
C ASP A 111 -5.11 8.09 -10.11
N GLN A 112 -5.62 7.60 -11.26
CA GLN A 112 -6.80 8.21 -11.89
C GLN A 112 -8.08 8.01 -11.08
N ALA A 113 -8.35 6.80 -10.57
CA ALA A 113 -9.55 6.53 -9.78
C ALA A 113 -9.51 7.26 -8.43
N VAL A 114 -8.34 7.32 -7.79
CA VAL A 114 -8.16 7.98 -6.50
C VAL A 114 -8.28 9.50 -6.62
N ILE A 115 -7.60 10.12 -7.60
CA ILE A 115 -7.72 11.56 -7.86
C ILE A 115 -9.15 11.93 -8.22
N HIS A 116 -9.81 11.15 -9.08
CA HIS A 116 -11.20 11.38 -9.47
C HIS A 116 -12.16 11.27 -8.28
N SER A 117 -11.95 10.28 -7.41
CA SER A 117 -12.76 10.12 -6.19
C SER A 117 -12.63 11.31 -5.23
N LEU A 118 -11.42 11.83 -5.03
CA LEU A 118 -11.18 12.99 -4.16
C LEU A 118 -11.75 14.27 -4.77
N ALA A 119 -11.59 14.46 -6.08
CA ALA A 119 -12.19 15.58 -6.81
C ALA A 119 -13.73 15.53 -6.74
N THR A 120 -14.32 14.34 -6.85
CA THR A 120 -15.77 14.13 -6.72
C THR A 120 -16.25 14.52 -5.32
N LEU A 121 -15.55 14.08 -4.25
CA LEU A 121 -15.92 14.42 -2.87
C LEU A 121 -15.78 15.92 -2.58
N SER A 122 -14.72 16.56 -3.08
CA SER A 122 -14.55 18.02 -2.98
C SER A 122 -15.65 18.78 -3.73
N SER A 123 -16.07 18.28 -4.89
CA SER A 123 -17.17 18.85 -5.66
C SER A 123 -18.51 18.73 -4.92
N ILE A 124 -18.77 17.59 -4.25
CA ILE A 124 -19.94 17.38 -3.38
C ILE A 124 -19.94 18.42 -2.24
N GLU A 125 -18.81 18.58 -1.55
CA GLU A 125 -18.67 19.55 -0.45
C GLU A 125 -18.93 20.98 -0.94
N ARG A 126 -18.33 21.37 -2.08
CA ARG A 126 -18.55 22.68 -2.69
C ARG A 126 -20.02 22.91 -3.04
N ASN A 127 -20.67 21.94 -3.69
CA ASN A 127 -22.08 22.04 -4.07
C ASN A 127 -22.97 22.13 -2.82
N PHE A 128 -22.63 21.40 -1.76
CA PHE A 128 -23.32 21.47 -0.48
C PHE A 128 -23.20 22.86 0.18
N LEU A 129 -22.01 23.46 0.18
CA LEU A 129 -21.82 24.83 0.67
C LEU A 129 -22.61 25.85 -0.16
N LEU A 130 -22.67 25.67 -1.49
CA LEU A 130 -23.49 26.52 -2.35
C LEU A 130 -24.99 26.40 -2.03
N ILE A 131 -25.49 25.21 -1.68
CA ILE A 131 -26.87 25.05 -1.19
C ILE A 131 -27.08 25.88 0.07
N ARG A 132 -26.17 25.79 1.04
CA ARG A 132 -26.28 26.54 2.32
C ARG A 132 -26.34 28.04 2.08
N VAL A 133 -25.44 28.57 1.25
CA VAL A 133 -25.40 30.00 0.93
C VAL A 133 -26.68 30.45 0.22
N ASN A 134 -27.17 29.68 -0.75
CA ASN A 134 -28.40 30.05 -1.47
C ASN A 134 -29.64 29.93 -0.58
N ALA A 135 -29.69 29.00 0.37
CA ALA A 135 -30.77 28.92 1.34
C ALA A 135 -30.78 30.14 2.29
N LEU A 136 -29.61 30.65 2.70
CA LEU A 136 -29.51 31.89 3.47
C LEU A 136 -29.97 33.12 2.66
N TYR A 137 -29.59 33.22 1.38
CA TYR A 137 -30.10 34.28 0.51
C TYR A 137 -31.62 34.17 0.32
N HIS A 138 -32.14 32.97 0.12
CA HIS A 138 -33.58 32.72 0.03
C HIS A 138 -34.33 33.20 1.28
N LEU A 139 -33.77 32.96 2.48
CA LEU A 139 -34.31 33.46 3.75
C LEU A 139 -34.22 34.99 3.92
N SER A 140 -33.34 35.65 3.17
CA SER A 140 -33.07 37.09 3.32
C SER A 140 -33.99 37.97 2.46
N TYR A 141 -34.71 37.39 1.51
CA TYR A 141 -35.66 38.10 0.64
C TYR A 141 -37.11 37.81 1.05
N ASP A 142 -38.03 38.74 0.77
CA ASP A 142 -39.48 38.55 0.98
C ASP A 142 -40.23 38.36 -0.35
N GLU A 143 -39.68 38.91 -1.43
CA GLU A 143 -40.19 38.84 -2.78
C GLU A 143 -39.90 37.47 -3.42
N ALA A 144 -40.95 36.83 -3.95
CA ALA A 144 -40.83 35.52 -4.58
C ALA A 144 -39.89 35.53 -5.80
N ASP A 145 -39.84 36.64 -6.55
CA ASP A 145 -38.99 36.73 -7.74
C ASP A 145 -37.50 36.81 -7.40
N LEU A 146 -37.14 37.30 -6.22
CA LEU A 146 -35.76 37.27 -5.72
C LEU A 146 -35.38 35.90 -5.12
N LYS A 147 -36.37 35.13 -4.64
CA LYS A 147 -36.18 33.76 -4.11
C LYS A 147 -35.95 32.71 -5.20
N LYS A 148 -36.72 32.80 -6.29
CA LYS A 148 -36.73 31.79 -7.38
C LYS A 148 -35.32 31.42 -7.90
N PRO A 149 -34.40 32.36 -8.20
CA PRO A 149 -33.07 32.00 -8.69
C PRO A 149 -32.26 31.18 -7.68
N HIS A 150 -32.38 31.49 -6.38
CA HIS A 150 -31.71 30.75 -5.32
C HIS A 150 -32.28 29.33 -5.17
N GLU A 151 -33.60 29.18 -5.26
CA GLU A 151 -34.26 27.86 -5.23
C GLU A 151 -33.82 26.99 -6.42
N GLN A 152 -33.71 27.56 -7.62
CA GLN A 152 -33.19 26.85 -8.80
C GLN A 152 -31.74 26.38 -8.60
N VAL A 153 -30.89 27.22 -8.01
CA VAL A 153 -29.51 26.86 -7.69
C VAL A 153 -29.46 25.74 -6.65
N ILE A 154 -30.31 25.79 -5.62
CA ILE A 154 -30.43 24.75 -4.60
C ILE A 154 -30.81 23.41 -5.26
N LEU A 155 -31.88 23.38 -6.04
CA LEU A 155 -32.36 22.16 -6.70
C LEU A 155 -31.33 21.56 -7.66
N ARG A 156 -30.64 22.41 -8.43
CA ARG A 156 -29.55 21.98 -9.32
C ARG A 156 -28.39 21.36 -8.55
N ASN A 157 -27.96 21.98 -7.45
CA ASN A 157 -26.86 21.44 -6.66
C ASN A 157 -27.26 20.16 -5.91
N ILE A 158 -28.53 20.02 -5.51
CA ILE A 158 -29.05 18.76 -4.95
C ILE A 158 -28.95 17.63 -5.98
N SER A 159 -29.44 17.86 -7.20
CA SER A 159 -29.40 16.84 -8.26
C SER A 159 -27.97 16.47 -8.65
N GLU A 160 -27.06 17.45 -8.67
CA GLU A 160 -25.64 17.22 -8.94
C GLU A 160 -24.97 16.39 -7.84
N ILE A 161 -25.22 16.69 -6.56
CA ILE A 161 -24.70 15.89 -5.43
C ILE A 161 -25.22 14.44 -5.52
N GLU A 162 -26.50 14.24 -5.81
CA GLU A 162 -27.05 12.90 -5.98
C GLU A 162 -26.42 12.14 -7.14
N ARG A 163 -26.15 12.83 -8.26
CA ARG A 163 -25.43 12.27 -9.41
C ARG A 163 -24.02 11.86 -9.00
N GLN A 164 -23.30 12.72 -8.29
CA GLN A 164 -21.95 12.47 -7.81
C GLN A 164 -21.89 11.31 -6.81
N PHE A 165 -22.89 11.19 -5.92
CA PHE A 165 -22.98 10.03 -5.03
C PHE A 165 -23.18 8.71 -5.77
N ARG A 166 -23.97 8.70 -6.85
CA ARG A 166 -24.13 7.50 -7.70
C ARG A 166 -22.86 7.19 -8.48
N GLU A 167 -22.22 8.21 -9.04
CA GLU A 167 -20.95 8.07 -9.76
C GLU A 167 -19.88 7.47 -8.84
N TYR A 168 -19.77 7.99 -7.61
CA TYR A 168 -18.82 7.49 -6.61
C TYR A 168 -19.06 6.02 -6.27
N GLU A 169 -20.32 5.64 -6.04
CA GLU A 169 -20.74 4.27 -5.72
C GLU A 169 -20.45 3.28 -6.87
N SER A 170 -20.58 3.75 -8.13
CA SER A 170 -20.47 2.88 -9.32
C SER A 170 -19.05 2.49 -9.71
N GLY A 171 -18.01 3.18 -9.22
CA GLY A 171 -16.64 2.91 -9.66
C GLY A 171 -15.50 3.60 -8.92
N LEU A 172 -15.77 4.41 -7.89
CA LEU A 172 -14.73 5.20 -7.20
C LEU A 172 -14.46 4.77 -5.75
N ALA A 173 -15.32 3.91 -5.21
CA ALA A 173 -15.12 3.33 -3.88
C ALA A 173 -13.96 2.32 -3.90
N ALA A 174 -12.93 2.58 -3.09
CA ALA A 174 -11.72 1.78 -3.07
C ALA A 174 -11.85 0.50 -2.20
N ASN A 175 -12.70 0.52 -1.17
CA ASN A 175 -12.84 -0.59 -0.23
C ASN A 175 -14.18 -0.50 0.56
N PRO A 176 -14.54 -1.51 1.37
CA PRO A 176 -15.79 -1.49 2.14
C PRO A 176 -15.93 -0.29 3.09
N ARG A 177 -14.82 0.19 3.68
CA ARG A 177 -14.84 1.35 4.58
C ARG A 177 -15.12 2.66 3.86
N ASP A 178 -14.60 2.85 2.66
CA ASP A 178 -14.93 3.95 1.74
C ASP A 178 -16.45 3.96 1.44
N ASN A 179 -17.01 2.78 1.14
CA ASN A 179 -18.44 2.62 0.93
C ASN A 179 -19.29 2.91 2.18
N ASP A 180 -18.82 2.53 3.38
CA ASP A 180 -19.52 2.84 4.63
C ASP A 180 -19.62 4.36 4.86
N LEU A 181 -18.52 5.08 4.60
CA LEU A 181 -18.46 6.54 4.71
C LEU A 181 -19.38 7.21 3.68
N LEU A 182 -19.36 6.74 2.43
CA LEU A 182 -20.28 7.22 1.40
C LEU A 182 -21.76 7.03 1.78
N ARG A 183 -22.13 5.87 2.36
CA ARG A 183 -23.49 5.63 2.83
C ARG A 183 -23.87 6.55 3.99
N GLN A 184 -22.93 6.84 4.88
CA GLN A 184 -23.12 7.82 5.95
C GLN A 184 -23.36 9.23 5.39
N ASP A 185 -22.56 9.67 4.43
CA ASP A 185 -22.71 10.98 3.79
C ASP A 185 -24.08 11.12 3.12
N ARG A 186 -24.50 10.12 2.36
CA ARG A 186 -25.82 10.10 1.70
C ARG A 186 -26.96 10.17 2.70
N ARG A 187 -26.86 9.43 3.80
CA ARG A 187 -27.86 9.46 4.88
C ARG A 187 -27.93 10.84 5.53
N LEU A 188 -26.79 11.45 5.85
CA LEU A 188 -26.74 12.78 6.46
C LEU A 188 -27.22 13.86 5.49
N PHE A 189 -26.94 13.72 4.21
CA PHE A 189 -27.47 14.61 3.17
C PHE A 189 -28.98 14.51 3.04
N ALA A 190 -29.57 13.32 3.12
CA ALA A 190 -31.02 13.15 3.15
C ALA A 190 -31.65 13.85 4.37
N ILE A 191 -31.06 13.70 5.56
CA ILE A 191 -31.51 14.38 6.79
C ILE A 191 -31.42 15.90 6.62
N TYR A 192 -30.30 16.41 6.10
CA TYR A 192 -30.11 17.83 5.83
C TYR A 192 -31.16 18.38 4.86
N ARG A 193 -31.49 17.62 3.79
CA ARG A 193 -32.50 18.01 2.82
C ARG A 193 -33.89 18.11 3.44
N THR A 194 -34.30 17.14 4.25
CA THR A 194 -35.59 17.22 4.94
C THR A 194 -35.69 18.47 5.82
N ALA A 195 -34.60 18.86 6.50
CA ALA A 195 -34.57 20.10 7.26
C ALA A 195 -34.58 21.35 6.36
N LEU A 196 -33.84 21.31 5.24
CA LEU A 196 -33.83 22.40 4.25
C LEU A 196 -35.22 22.64 3.65
N ASP A 197 -35.96 21.59 3.32
CA ASP A 197 -37.32 21.69 2.76
C ASP A 197 -38.26 22.43 3.71
N LYS A 198 -38.16 22.16 5.02
CA LYS A 198 -38.90 22.88 6.07
C LYS A 198 -38.51 24.37 6.12
N VAL A 199 -37.22 24.68 6.02
CA VAL A 199 -36.72 26.06 6.00
C VAL A 199 -37.26 26.82 4.78
N LEU A 200 -37.20 26.21 3.59
CA LEU A 200 -37.69 26.82 2.35
C LEU A 200 -39.21 27.00 2.39
N ALA A 201 -39.95 26.04 2.93
CA ALA A 201 -41.40 26.15 3.11
C ALA A 201 -41.78 27.32 4.04
N ALA A 202 -41.12 27.44 5.20
CA ALA A 202 -41.34 28.56 6.12
C ALA A 202 -40.95 29.91 5.50
N SER A 203 -39.83 29.94 4.76
CA SER A 203 -39.40 31.13 4.01
C SER A 203 -40.40 31.55 2.94
N ASN A 204 -40.98 30.61 2.20
CA ASN A 204 -42.00 30.87 1.18
C ASN A 204 -43.33 31.33 1.80
N ALA A 205 -43.68 30.82 2.99
CA ALA A 205 -44.83 31.25 3.76
C ALA A 205 -44.65 32.62 4.46
N ARG A 206 -43.46 33.23 4.36
CA ARG A 206 -43.06 34.45 5.10
C ARG A 206 -43.14 34.29 6.62
N ASP A 207 -43.04 33.06 7.10
CA ASP A 207 -43.01 32.74 8.52
C ASP A 207 -41.56 32.70 9.02
N ARG A 208 -41.04 33.89 9.35
CA ARG A 208 -39.64 34.05 9.77
C ARG A 208 -39.36 33.42 11.13
N GLU A 209 -40.35 33.42 12.03
CA GLU A 209 -40.19 32.82 13.35
C GLU A 209 -40.08 31.30 13.25
N ALA A 210 -40.97 30.65 12.50
CA ALA A 210 -40.88 29.22 12.24
C ALA A 210 -39.58 28.87 11.49
N ALA A 211 -39.17 29.69 10.52
CA ALA A 211 -37.92 29.47 9.80
C ALA A 211 -36.71 29.49 10.75
N ILE A 212 -36.63 30.45 11.69
CA ILE A 212 -35.53 30.53 12.67
C ILE A 212 -35.51 29.29 13.58
N VAL A 213 -36.68 28.84 14.07
CA VAL A 213 -36.77 27.65 14.91
C VAL A 213 -36.23 26.42 14.19
N VAL A 214 -36.64 26.20 12.93
CA VAL A 214 -36.15 25.06 12.13
C VAL A 214 -34.66 25.21 11.82
N VAL A 215 -34.19 26.43 11.53
CA VAL A 215 -32.78 26.71 11.27
C VAL A 215 -31.90 26.27 12.43
N GLU A 216 -32.21 26.72 13.66
CA GLU A 216 -31.37 26.44 14.83
C GLU A 216 -31.53 25.00 15.35
N SER A 217 -32.74 24.43 15.30
CA SER A 217 -33.00 23.11 15.87
C SER A 217 -32.67 21.94 14.94
N GLU A 218 -32.83 22.11 13.62
CA GLU A 218 -32.72 21.02 12.65
C GLU A 218 -31.66 21.29 11.57
N TRP A 219 -31.78 22.39 10.82
CA TRP A 219 -31.03 22.58 9.58
C TRP A 219 -29.54 22.84 9.81
N LYS A 220 -29.20 23.71 10.77
CA LYS A 220 -27.81 24.02 11.13
C LYS A 220 -27.10 22.79 11.74
N PRO A 221 -27.65 22.10 12.75
CA PRO A 221 -27.06 20.86 13.27
C PRO A 221 -26.92 19.76 12.22
N ALA A 222 -27.91 19.58 11.33
CA ALA A 222 -27.82 18.60 10.25
C ALA A 222 -26.68 18.95 9.27
N GLY A 223 -26.52 20.25 8.97
CA GLY A 223 -25.44 20.72 8.10
C GLY A 223 -24.06 20.55 8.72
N GLU A 224 -23.89 20.84 10.00
CA GLU A 224 -22.62 20.63 10.72
C GLU A 224 -22.22 19.14 10.73
N ARG A 225 -23.17 18.24 10.99
CA ARG A 225 -22.94 16.79 10.94
C ARG A 225 -22.52 16.33 9.55
N LEU A 226 -23.14 16.87 8.49
CA LEU A 226 -22.78 16.51 7.13
C LEU A 226 -21.39 17.06 6.75
N THR A 227 -21.08 18.32 7.09
CA THR A 227 -19.72 18.88 6.89
C THR A 227 -18.67 18.02 7.57
N GLN A 228 -18.92 17.60 8.81
CA GLN A 228 -17.99 16.75 9.54
C GLN A 228 -17.81 15.39 8.85
N ALA A 229 -18.90 14.74 8.42
CA ALA A 229 -18.83 13.45 7.75
C ALA A 229 -18.07 13.52 6.41
N LEU A 230 -18.35 14.52 5.57
CA LEU A 230 -17.63 14.75 4.31
C LEU A 230 -16.13 15.00 4.56
N SER A 231 -15.79 15.78 5.60
CA SER A 231 -14.39 16.02 5.98
C SER A 231 -13.68 14.75 6.49
N GLU A 232 -14.37 13.93 7.29
CA GLU A 232 -13.86 12.63 7.76
C GLU A 232 -13.61 11.68 6.59
N HIS A 233 -14.51 11.67 5.61
CA HIS A 233 -14.38 10.89 4.39
C HIS A 233 -13.20 11.37 3.53
N ALA A 234 -13.04 12.68 3.32
CA ALA A 234 -11.92 13.25 2.58
C ALA A 234 -10.57 12.89 3.22
N ARG A 235 -10.46 13.08 4.54
CA ARG A 235 -9.26 12.70 5.31
C ARG A 235 -8.97 11.20 5.25
N TYR A 236 -10.00 10.37 5.19
CA TYR A 236 -9.82 8.93 5.02
C TYR A 236 -9.21 8.61 3.66
N LYS A 237 -9.70 9.23 2.59
CA LYS A 237 -9.17 9.05 1.23
C LYS A 237 -7.76 9.60 1.09
N GLU A 238 -7.46 10.77 1.64
CA GLU A 238 -6.10 11.33 1.68
C GLU A 238 -5.10 10.35 2.31
N ARG A 239 -5.43 9.77 3.47
CA ARG A 239 -4.59 8.74 4.10
C ARG A 239 -4.44 7.48 3.27
N LEU A 240 -5.48 7.08 2.54
CA LEU A 240 -5.42 5.94 1.63
C LEU A 240 -4.46 6.22 0.47
N VAL A 241 -4.49 7.45 -0.09
CA VAL A 241 -3.54 7.88 -1.12
C VAL A 241 -2.11 7.82 -0.60
N GLU A 242 -1.84 8.39 0.58
CA GLU A 242 -0.53 8.36 1.20
C GLU A 242 -0.01 6.93 1.40
N GLN A 243 -0.88 6.01 1.84
CA GLN A 243 -0.53 4.60 2.00
C GLN A 243 -0.18 3.94 0.68
N VAL A 244 -0.95 4.20 -0.38
CA VAL A 244 -0.69 3.68 -1.72
C VAL A 244 0.64 4.21 -2.24
N VAL A 245 0.91 5.52 -2.12
CA VAL A 245 2.19 6.12 -2.55
C VAL A 245 3.37 5.51 -1.78
N GLN A 246 3.26 5.36 -0.46
CA GLN A 246 4.32 4.75 0.35
C GLN A 246 4.57 3.28 -0.02
N GLN A 247 3.51 2.51 -0.28
CA GLN A 247 3.63 1.13 -0.75
C GLN A 247 4.24 1.07 -2.15
N SER A 248 3.89 1.98 -3.05
CA SER A 248 4.48 2.07 -4.39
C SER A 248 5.96 2.42 -4.35
N LEU A 249 6.38 3.31 -3.46
CA LEU A 249 7.81 3.62 -3.25
C LEU A 249 8.60 2.42 -2.72
N GLN A 250 8.06 1.69 -1.73
CA GLN A 250 8.71 0.49 -1.19
C GLN A 250 8.72 -0.68 -2.18
N SER A 251 7.67 -0.82 -2.99
CA SER A 251 7.57 -1.84 -4.04
C SER A 251 8.49 -1.51 -5.22
N GLY A 252 8.57 -0.22 -5.60
CA GLY A 252 9.51 0.29 -6.58
C GLY A 252 10.95 -0.05 -6.21
N GLN A 253 11.35 0.16 -4.94
CA GLN A 253 12.66 -0.25 -4.46
C GLN A 253 12.91 -1.76 -4.57
N ARG A 254 11.88 -2.60 -4.37
CA ARG A 254 12.01 -4.06 -4.56
C ARG A 254 12.22 -4.42 -6.02
N TYR A 255 11.53 -3.76 -6.95
CA TYR A 255 11.75 -3.96 -8.39
C TYR A 255 13.13 -3.46 -8.83
N THR A 256 13.59 -2.32 -8.31
CA THR A 256 14.96 -1.84 -8.54
C THR A 256 15.99 -2.81 -7.97
N LEU A 257 15.75 -3.35 -6.76
CA LEU A 257 16.65 -4.30 -6.11
C LEU A 257 16.69 -5.63 -6.87
N VAL A 258 15.55 -6.14 -7.35
CA VAL A 258 15.50 -7.34 -8.21
C VAL A 258 16.23 -7.10 -9.53
N ALA A 259 16.05 -5.93 -10.16
CA ALA A 259 16.77 -5.57 -11.39
C ALA A 259 18.29 -5.45 -11.15
N VAL A 260 18.71 -4.83 -10.05
CA VAL A 260 20.14 -4.72 -9.66
C VAL A 260 20.71 -6.11 -9.38
N VAL A 261 20.01 -6.96 -8.60
CA VAL A 261 20.45 -8.33 -8.31
C VAL A 261 20.53 -9.16 -9.59
N ALA A 262 19.56 -9.06 -10.50
CA ALA A 262 19.60 -9.76 -11.79
C ALA A 262 20.78 -9.30 -12.66
N THR A 263 21.08 -7.99 -12.66
CA THR A 263 22.22 -7.42 -13.40
C THR A 263 23.56 -7.90 -12.81
N VAL A 264 23.69 -7.88 -11.48
CA VAL A 264 24.88 -8.38 -10.77
C VAL A 264 25.05 -9.88 -11.00
N ALA A 265 23.98 -10.67 -10.91
CA ALA A 265 24.02 -12.11 -11.18
C ALA A 265 24.45 -12.42 -12.62
N GLY A 266 23.95 -11.66 -13.61
CA GLY A 266 24.39 -11.76 -14.99
C GLY A 266 25.87 -11.44 -15.18
N ALA A 267 26.36 -10.38 -14.53
CA ALA A 267 27.79 -10.04 -14.56
C ALA A 267 28.67 -11.13 -13.92
N VAL A 268 28.24 -11.68 -12.79
CA VAL A 268 28.94 -12.78 -12.10
C VAL A 268 29.00 -14.03 -12.96
N LEU A 269 27.92 -14.38 -13.68
CA LEU A 269 27.91 -15.53 -14.60
C LEU A 269 28.92 -15.35 -15.75
N ILE A 270 29.01 -14.16 -16.33
CA ILE A 270 29.97 -13.85 -17.39
C ILE A 270 31.42 -13.96 -16.87
N ILE A 271 31.69 -13.41 -15.68
CA ILE A 271 33.01 -13.47 -15.04
C ILE A 271 33.36 -14.92 -14.66
N ALA A 272 32.43 -15.67 -14.07
CA ALA A 272 32.63 -17.06 -13.67
C ALA A 272 32.90 -17.96 -14.88
N ALA A 273 32.16 -17.78 -15.98
CA ALA A 273 32.43 -18.47 -17.25
C ALA A 273 33.86 -18.15 -17.74
N GLY A 274 34.24 -16.87 -17.78
CA GLY A 274 35.60 -16.46 -18.18
C GLY A 274 36.71 -17.08 -17.32
N LEU A 275 36.52 -17.15 -15.99
CA LEU A 275 37.49 -17.73 -15.06
C LEU A 275 37.57 -19.26 -15.14
N LEU A 276 36.44 -19.95 -15.29
CA LEU A 276 36.40 -21.40 -15.51
C LEU A 276 37.13 -21.78 -16.80
N PHE A 277 36.92 -21.01 -17.87
CA PHE A 277 37.61 -21.24 -19.14
C PHE A 277 39.12 -20.95 -19.06
N LYS A 278 39.55 -19.92 -18.33
CA LYS A 278 40.98 -19.66 -18.05
C LYS A 278 41.65 -20.82 -17.31
N ARG A 279 40.94 -21.44 -16.36
CA ARG A 279 41.43 -22.63 -15.62
C ARG A 279 41.44 -23.91 -16.45
N SER A 280 40.61 -24.03 -17.48
CA SER A 280 40.66 -25.19 -18.40
C SER A 280 41.81 -25.11 -19.43
N LEU A 281 42.47 -23.96 -19.50
CA LEU A 281 43.51 -23.60 -20.49
C LEU A 281 44.94 -23.66 -19.93
N GLY A 282 45.12 -23.85 -18.62
CA GLY A 282 46.42 -23.99 -17.96
C GLY A 282 46.46 -25.27 -17.15
#